data_AF-A0A966YQT3-F1
#
_entry.id   AF-A0A966YQT3-F1
#
_cell.length_a   1.000
_cell.length_b   1.000
_cell.length_c   1.000
_cell.angle_alpha   90.00
_cell.angle_beta   90.00
_cell.angle_gamma   90.00
#
_symmetry.space_group_name_H-M   'P 1'
#
loop_
_entity.id
_entity.type
_entity.pdbx_description
1 polymer ?
#
loop_
_entity_poly.entity_id
_entity_poly.type
_entity_poly.pdbx_seq_one_letter_code
_entity_poly.pdbx_strand_id
1 'polypeptide(L)'
;MTGSRTGGQIVADALVAHGVSHVFGVPGESYLAVLDAIHDTDIEFVICRQEGGAAYMAEAWGRLTGDPGVCMVTRGPGATNASVGIHAARENSQPMVVLIGQVATDEIGREAFQEIDYRAFLGPITKWATQIDDVDELAEAISMAFKIAASGRPGPVAIALPEDMLRADTTNADVTPMMIERATPTSDELDAIIAAIADAERPVIIAGGGRWTLDARADLTAFAEHNDLPVLAAWRFHDVVDNLSDIYCGEAGLAMPQAVRDTITQADLIVGLGIRFGEMTTAGWTLIDLDEPTQRIVHIHPERTQLGRIYPTDVGVCGDPSVTIGALREMSVPASEPRRTWCSARRAAFVDGSRIPPQPGPLDMGEAMRWLQANAPADVIFTNG
;
A
#
# COMPACT_ATOMS: atom_id res chain seq x y z
N MET A 1 18.43 -23.21 -18.95
CA MET A 1 19.76 -23.09 -19.59
C MET A 1 20.76 -23.61 -18.58
N THR A 2 21.52 -24.67 -18.88
CA THR A 2 22.35 -25.39 -17.89
C THR A 2 23.77 -24.83 -17.85
N GLY A 3 23.95 -23.60 -17.38
CA GLY A 3 25.24 -22.96 -17.17
C GLY A 3 25.36 -22.41 -15.76
N SER A 4 26.54 -22.50 -15.15
CA SER A 4 26.85 -21.81 -13.90
C SER A 4 26.62 -20.31 -14.07
N ARG A 5 26.07 -19.67 -13.04
CA ARG A 5 25.87 -18.21 -12.97
C ARG A 5 26.38 -17.68 -11.65
N THR A 6 26.81 -16.43 -11.65
CA THR A 6 27.15 -15.72 -10.41
C THR A 6 25.91 -15.31 -9.65
N GLY A 7 26.02 -15.10 -8.34
CA GLY A 7 24.92 -14.54 -7.54
C GLY A 7 24.39 -13.21 -8.09
N GLY A 8 25.28 -12.33 -8.58
CA GLY A 8 24.90 -11.08 -9.24
C GLY A 8 24.00 -11.29 -10.47
N GLN A 9 24.33 -12.26 -11.32
CA GLN A 9 23.51 -12.65 -12.46
C GLN A 9 22.17 -13.24 -12.04
N ILE A 10 22.13 -14.05 -10.98
CA ILE A 10 20.89 -14.62 -10.45
C ILE A 10 19.94 -13.53 -9.95
N VAL A 11 20.46 -12.50 -9.26
CA VAL A 11 19.63 -11.35 -8.85
C VAL A 11 19.05 -10.64 -10.06
N ALA A 12 19.86 -10.33 -11.08
CA ALA A 12 19.37 -9.67 -12.30
C ALA A 12 18.33 -10.53 -13.04
N ASP A 13 18.61 -11.82 -13.24
CA ASP A 13 17.68 -12.78 -13.85
C ASP A 13 16.36 -12.85 -13.06
N ALA A 14 16.42 -12.79 -11.73
CA ALA A 14 15.24 -12.80 -10.89
C ALA A 14 14.38 -11.55 -11.04
N LEU A 15 15.02 -10.37 -11.08
CA LEU A 15 14.32 -9.11 -11.32
C LEU A 15 13.61 -9.13 -12.69
N VAL A 16 14.29 -9.61 -13.74
CA VAL A 16 13.71 -9.78 -15.07
C VAL A 16 12.54 -10.77 -15.04
N ALA A 17 12.70 -11.93 -14.39
CA ALA A 17 11.64 -12.94 -14.28
C ALA A 17 10.39 -12.41 -13.56
N HIS A 18 10.56 -11.47 -12.63
CA HIS A 18 9.47 -10.79 -11.93
C HIS A 18 8.89 -9.58 -12.68
N GLY A 19 9.35 -9.31 -13.91
CA GLY A 19 8.86 -8.21 -14.72
C GLY A 19 9.30 -6.83 -14.22
N VAL A 20 10.35 -6.77 -13.39
CA VAL A 20 10.93 -5.50 -12.95
C VAL A 20 11.46 -4.77 -14.17
N SER A 21 11.01 -3.53 -14.35
CA SER A 21 11.50 -2.64 -15.41
C SER A 21 12.41 -1.54 -14.86
N HIS A 22 12.29 -1.19 -13.58
CA HIS A 22 13.05 -0.12 -12.95
C HIS A 22 13.59 -0.56 -11.59
N VAL A 23 14.84 -0.20 -11.32
CA VAL A 23 15.48 -0.32 -10.00
C VAL A 23 15.94 1.07 -9.57
N PHE A 24 15.55 1.49 -8.37
CA PHE A 24 15.89 2.81 -7.82
C PHE A 24 17.01 2.66 -6.80
N GLY A 25 18.11 3.39 -6.96
CA GLY A 25 19.23 3.21 -6.05
C GLY A 25 20.36 4.22 -6.17
N VAL A 26 21.23 4.22 -5.16
CA VAL A 26 22.52 4.93 -5.18
C VAL A 26 23.61 3.87 -5.33
N PRO A 27 24.32 3.80 -6.48
CA PRO A 27 25.34 2.78 -6.74
C PRO A 27 26.36 2.67 -5.60
N GLY A 28 26.70 1.44 -5.21
CA GLY A 28 27.61 1.17 -4.10
C GLY A 28 28.52 -0.02 -4.37
N GLU A 29 29.69 0.00 -3.74
CA GLU A 29 30.72 -1.04 -3.91
C GLU A 29 30.25 -2.43 -3.49
N SER A 30 29.39 -2.55 -2.47
CA SER A 30 28.99 -3.83 -1.88
C SER A 30 28.06 -4.69 -2.75
N TYR A 31 27.67 -4.23 -3.94
CA TYR A 31 26.80 -4.98 -4.85
C TYR A 31 27.13 -4.77 -6.34
N LEU A 32 28.39 -4.44 -6.65
CA LEU A 32 28.85 -4.19 -8.03
C LEU A 32 28.51 -5.34 -9.01
N ALA A 33 28.56 -6.59 -8.56
CA ALA A 33 28.23 -7.75 -9.40
C ALA A 33 26.77 -7.74 -9.89
N VAL A 34 25.84 -7.16 -9.12
CA VAL A 34 24.45 -7.00 -9.56
C VAL A 34 24.33 -5.84 -10.55
N LEU A 35 25.04 -4.73 -10.32
CA LEU A 35 25.04 -3.60 -11.27
C LEU A 35 25.62 -4.01 -12.63
N ASP A 36 26.70 -4.78 -12.62
CA ASP A 36 27.31 -5.36 -13.82
C ASP A 36 26.33 -6.29 -14.55
N ALA A 37 25.60 -7.15 -13.82
CA ALA A 37 24.60 -8.02 -14.42
C ALA A 37 23.37 -7.25 -14.96
N ILE A 38 22.89 -6.22 -14.26
CA ILE A 38 21.75 -5.39 -14.70
C ILE A 38 22.08 -4.66 -16.00
N HIS A 39 23.34 -4.25 -16.21
CA HIS A 39 23.78 -3.59 -17.44
C HIS A 39 23.48 -4.40 -18.70
N ASP A 40 23.43 -5.73 -18.60
CA ASP A 40 23.15 -6.64 -19.71
C ASP A 40 21.65 -7.01 -19.83
N THR A 41 20.77 -6.27 -19.15
CA THR A 41 19.31 -6.45 -19.18
C THR A 41 18.60 -5.19 -19.68
N ASP A 42 17.29 -5.28 -19.92
CA ASP A 42 16.44 -4.13 -20.26
C ASP A 42 15.95 -3.34 -19.02
N ILE A 43 16.45 -3.66 -17.82
CA ILE A 43 16.08 -2.96 -16.58
C ILE A 43 16.74 -1.58 -16.55
N GLU A 44 15.94 -0.52 -16.34
CA GLU A 44 16.45 0.81 -16.09
C GLU A 44 16.90 0.96 -14.63
N PHE A 45 18.22 1.11 -14.41
CA PHE A 45 18.74 1.50 -13.11
C PHE A 45 18.68 3.03 -12.95
N VAL A 46 17.70 3.51 -12.20
CA VAL A 46 17.50 4.93 -11.93
C VAL A 46 18.44 5.37 -10.82
N ILE A 47 19.53 6.04 -11.23
CA ILE A 47 20.55 6.56 -10.31
C ILE A 47 20.01 7.74 -9.50
N CYS A 48 19.85 7.51 -8.20
CA CYS A 48 19.43 8.52 -7.24
C CYS A 48 20.62 9.27 -6.63
N ARG A 49 20.35 10.40 -5.98
CA ARG A 49 21.37 11.20 -5.24
C ARG A 49 21.42 10.91 -3.74
N GLN A 50 20.39 10.23 -3.21
CA GLN A 50 20.28 9.86 -1.80
C GLN A 50 19.29 8.68 -1.67
N GLU A 51 19.58 7.74 -0.76
CA GLU A 51 18.90 6.45 -0.68
C GLU A 51 17.47 6.51 -0.14
N GLY A 52 17.15 7.49 0.71
CA GLY A 52 15.78 7.79 1.11
C GLY A 52 14.92 8.22 -0.07
N GLY A 53 15.48 9.03 -0.98
CA GLY A 53 14.83 9.35 -2.26
C GLY A 53 14.58 8.11 -3.12
N ALA A 54 15.57 7.21 -3.23
CA ALA A 54 15.42 5.94 -3.94
C ALA A 54 14.31 5.07 -3.33
N ALA A 55 14.27 4.97 -2.00
CA ALA A 55 13.23 4.23 -1.29
C ALA A 55 11.84 4.85 -1.49
N TYR A 56 11.70 6.17 -1.51
CA TYR A 56 10.42 6.80 -1.83
C TYR A 56 9.98 6.57 -3.27
N MET A 57 10.91 6.55 -4.24
CA MET A 57 10.57 6.22 -5.63
C MET A 57 10.06 4.78 -5.75
N ALA A 58 10.70 3.83 -5.07
CA ALA A 58 10.24 2.44 -5.01
C ALA A 58 8.88 2.30 -4.28
N GLU A 59 8.62 3.07 -3.21
CA GLU A 59 7.30 3.08 -2.55
C GLU A 59 6.21 3.60 -3.49
N ALA A 60 6.49 4.70 -4.20
CA ALA A 60 5.57 5.28 -5.16
C ALA A 60 5.31 4.34 -6.35
N TRP A 61 6.33 3.61 -6.80
CA TRP A 61 6.17 2.57 -7.82
C TRP A 61 5.16 1.51 -7.38
N GLY A 62 5.33 1.00 -6.16
CA GLY A 62 4.41 0.01 -5.58
C GLY A 62 2.98 0.50 -5.46
N ARG A 63 2.81 1.79 -5.15
CA ARG A 63 1.50 2.45 -5.09
C ARG A 63 0.82 2.57 -6.44
N LEU A 64 1.56 3.03 -7.45
CA LEU A 64 0.99 3.38 -8.76
C LEU A 64 0.75 2.15 -9.64
N THR A 65 1.62 1.13 -9.53
CA THR A 65 1.56 -0.06 -10.39
C THR A 65 0.89 -1.25 -9.71
N GLY A 66 0.97 -1.33 -8.37
CA GLY A 66 0.59 -2.51 -7.60
C GLY A 66 1.67 -3.61 -7.56
N ASP A 67 2.73 -3.47 -8.36
CA ASP A 67 3.89 -4.37 -8.41
C ASP A 67 4.98 -3.93 -7.42
N PRO A 68 5.76 -4.85 -6.82
CA PRO A 68 6.80 -4.45 -5.88
C PRO A 68 7.83 -3.49 -6.50
N GLY A 69 7.95 -2.28 -5.93
CA GLY A 69 9.03 -1.38 -6.29
C GLY A 69 10.36 -1.87 -5.74
N VAL A 70 11.43 -1.78 -6.54
CA VAL A 70 12.76 -2.30 -6.17
C VAL A 70 13.69 -1.15 -5.77
N CYS A 71 14.10 -1.15 -4.51
CA CYS A 71 15.10 -0.23 -3.98
C CYS A 71 16.43 -0.96 -3.78
N MET A 72 17.53 -0.41 -4.32
CA MET A 72 18.85 -1.01 -4.20
C MET A 72 19.84 -0.04 -3.55
N VAL A 73 20.47 -0.48 -2.46
CA VAL A 73 21.33 0.36 -1.62
C VAL A 73 22.56 -0.37 -1.12
N THR A 74 23.59 0.40 -0.78
CA THR A 74 24.83 -0.16 -0.21
C THR A 74 24.65 -0.54 1.25
N ARG A 75 25.67 -1.18 1.83
CA ARG A 75 25.76 -1.50 3.24
C ARG A 75 25.77 -0.24 4.12
N GLY A 76 25.58 -0.42 5.42
CA GLY A 76 25.67 0.59 6.47
C GLY A 76 24.87 1.86 6.15
N PRO A 77 25.54 2.96 5.78
CA PRO A 77 24.88 4.23 5.46
C PRO A 77 23.80 4.14 4.39
N GLY A 78 23.94 3.25 3.40
CA GLY A 78 22.94 3.14 2.32
C GLY A 78 21.60 2.65 2.85
N ALA A 79 21.60 1.53 3.55
CA ALA A 79 20.42 0.96 4.21
C ALA A 79 19.82 1.87 5.29
N THR A 80 20.65 2.53 6.10
CA THR A 80 20.14 3.43 7.15
C THR A 80 19.51 4.69 6.56
N ASN A 81 20.07 5.25 5.48
CA ASN A 81 19.46 6.37 4.74
C ASN A 81 18.13 5.98 4.06
N ALA A 82 18.02 4.75 3.54
CA ALA A 82 16.81 4.24 2.89
C ALA A 82 15.65 3.97 3.88
N SER A 83 15.97 3.75 5.16
CA SER A 83 15.01 3.30 6.17
C SER A 83 13.75 4.14 6.29
N VAL A 84 13.82 5.45 5.99
CA VAL A 84 12.67 6.35 6.02
C VAL A 84 11.61 5.99 4.96
N GLY A 85 12.04 5.64 3.74
CA GLY A 85 11.13 5.21 2.67
C GLY A 85 10.64 3.77 2.88
N ILE A 86 11.47 2.91 3.46
CA ILE A 86 11.08 1.55 3.87
C ILE A 86 9.96 1.62 4.91
N HIS A 87 10.12 2.44 5.95
CA HIS A 87 9.09 2.67 6.96
C HIS A 87 7.80 3.23 6.34
N ALA A 88 7.92 4.19 5.40
CA ALA A 88 6.76 4.73 4.69
C ALA A 88 6.01 3.64 3.90
N ALA A 89 6.72 2.78 3.17
CA ALA A 89 6.12 1.65 2.46
C ALA A 89 5.41 0.68 3.40
N ARG A 90 5.96 0.42 4.59
CA ARG A 90 5.34 -0.42 5.61
C ARG A 90 4.04 0.18 6.15
N GLU A 91 4.05 1.45 6.51
CA GLU A 91 2.86 2.13 7.01
C GLU A 91 1.77 2.25 5.94
N ASN A 92 2.16 2.59 4.72
CA ASN A 92 1.24 2.72 3.61
C ASN A 92 0.81 1.36 3.02
N SER A 93 1.39 0.25 3.49
CA SER A 93 1.14 -1.12 2.96
C SER A 93 1.43 -1.24 1.47
N GLN A 94 2.57 -0.69 1.03
CA GLN A 94 3.02 -0.72 -0.36
C GLN A 94 4.01 -1.87 -0.59
N PRO A 95 3.86 -2.64 -1.68
CA PRO A 95 4.78 -3.71 -2.00
C PRO A 95 6.14 -3.12 -2.41
N MET A 96 7.21 -3.59 -1.77
CA MET A 96 8.56 -3.14 -2.03
C MET A 96 9.56 -4.26 -1.76
N VAL A 97 10.59 -4.39 -2.59
CA VAL A 97 11.75 -5.24 -2.34
C VAL A 97 12.98 -4.35 -2.19
N VAL A 98 13.70 -4.49 -1.08
CA VAL A 98 14.91 -3.75 -0.77
C VAL A 98 16.09 -4.70 -0.86
N LEU A 99 16.99 -4.45 -1.80
CA LEU A 99 18.22 -5.21 -1.99
C LEU A 99 19.39 -4.42 -1.42
N ILE A 100 20.08 -4.99 -0.44
CA ILE A 100 21.10 -4.31 0.35
C ILE A 100 22.42 -5.05 0.14
N GLY A 101 23.41 -4.43 -0.51
CA GLY A 101 24.74 -5.04 -0.54
C GLY A 101 25.32 -5.14 0.88
N GLN A 102 26.06 -6.20 1.20
CA GLN A 102 26.58 -6.48 2.54
C GLN A 102 28.08 -6.83 2.50
N VAL A 103 28.76 -6.78 3.64
CA VAL A 103 30.12 -7.33 3.81
C VAL A 103 30.17 -8.83 3.52
N ALA A 104 31.36 -9.39 3.28
CA ALA A 104 31.48 -10.82 2.99
C ALA A 104 31.11 -11.67 4.22
N THR A 105 30.61 -12.90 4.00
CA THR A 105 30.13 -13.75 5.10
C THR A 105 31.20 -14.08 6.15
N ASP A 106 32.48 -14.14 5.78
CA ASP A 106 33.62 -14.42 6.67
C ASP A 106 34.12 -13.18 7.45
N GLU A 107 33.57 -12.01 7.15
CA GLU A 107 33.86 -10.74 7.82
C GLU A 107 32.81 -10.37 8.87
N ILE A 108 31.64 -11.00 8.82
CA ILE A 108 30.52 -10.71 9.73
C ILE A 108 30.91 -10.96 11.19
N GLY A 109 30.51 -10.05 12.06
CA GLY A 109 30.77 -10.07 13.50
C GLY A 109 32.17 -9.59 13.88
N ARG A 110 32.94 -9.05 12.92
CA ARG A 110 34.33 -8.61 13.12
C ARG A 110 34.50 -7.09 13.01
N GLU A 111 33.39 -6.35 13.07
CA GLU A 111 33.34 -4.90 12.89
C GLU A 111 33.85 -4.48 11.50
N ALA A 112 33.40 -5.21 10.48
CA ALA A 112 33.75 -4.90 9.10
C ALA A 112 33.22 -3.51 8.71
N PHE A 113 33.88 -2.87 7.75
CA PHE A 113 33.55 -1.50 7.36
C PHE A 113 32.10 -1.40 6.87
N GLN A 114 31.28 -0.60 7.57
CA GLN A 114 29.86 -0.39 7.30
C GLN A 114 28.95 -1.61 7.54
N GLU A 115 29.39 -2.57 8.36
CA GLU A 115 28.58 -3.72 8.79
C GLU A 115 27.38 -3.31 9.66
N ILE A 116 26.20 -3.87 9.38
CA ILE A 116 24.98 -3.79 10.20
C ILE A 116 24.24 -5.14 10.14
N ASP A 117 23.67 -5.57 11.28
CA ASP A 117 22.67 -6.64 11.33
C ASP A 117 21.30 -6.12 10.83
N TYR A 118 21.01 -6.36 9.55
CA TYR A 118 19.76 -5.89 8.94
C TYR A 118 18.52 -6.64 9.39
N ARG A 119 18.64 -7.89 9.89
CA ARG A 119 17.50 -8.63 10.43
C ARG A 119 16.99 -7.91 11.68
N ALA A 120 17.90 -7.51 12.56
CA ALA A 120 17.58 -6.70 13.74
C ALA A 120 17.15 -5.26 13.39
N PHE A 121 17.88 -4.60 12.49
CA PHE A 121 17.64 -3.20 12.17
C PHE A 121 16.33 -2.96 11.41
N LEU A 122 16.00 -3.80 10.42
CA LEU A 122 14.85 -3.60 9.53
C LEU A 122 13.65 -4.47 9.87
N GLY A 123 13.80 -5.49 10.73
CA GLY A 123 12.72 -6.40 11.12
C GLY A 123 11.42 -5.71 11.56
N PRO A 124 11.46 -4.68 12.43
CA PRO A 124 10.26 -3.97 12.87
C PRO A 124 9.52 -3.19 11.76
N ILE A 125 10.24 -2.78 10.71
CA ILE A 125 9.71 -1.92 9.63
C ILE A 125 9.57 -2.66 8.30
N THR A 126 9.74 -3.98 8.27
CA THR A 126 9.58 -4.83 7.08
C THR A 126 8.68 -6.02 7.36
N LYS A 127 8.13 -6.64 6.31
CA LYS A 127 7.38 -7.91 6.42
C LYS A 127 8.33 -9.07 6.69
N TRP A 128 9.51 -8.98 6.11
CA TRP A 128 10.57 -9.95 6.24
C TRP A 128 11.90 -9.23 5.99
N ALA A 129 12.86 -9.46 6.87
CA ALA A 129 14.24 -9.06 6.69
C ALA A 129 15.11 -10.31 6.78
N THR A 130 15.96 -10.54 5.78
CA THR A 130 16.87 -11.68 5.75
C THR A 130 18.23 -11.31 5.16
N GLN A 131 19.14 -12.26 5.20
CA GLN A 131 20.43 -12.23 4.52
C GLN A 131 20.61 -13.55 3.78
N ILE A 132 21.29 -13.49 2.65
CA ILE A 132 21.71 -14.65 1.88
C ILE A 132 23.02 -15.16 2.46
N ASP A 133 23.03 -16.39 2.95
CA ASP A 133 24.20 -17.03 3.55
C ASP A 133 24.74 -18.19 2.68
N ASP A 134 23.96 -18.62 1.67
CA ASP A 134 24.33 -19.61 0.66
C ASP A 134 23.83 -19.14 -0.73
N VAL A 135 24.69 -19.18 -1.74
CA VAL A 135 24.37 -18.78 -3.12
C VAL A 135 23.31 -19.70 -3.74
N ASP A 136 23.24 -20.96 -3.32
CA ASP A 136 22.25 -21.93 -3.82
C ASP A 136 20.82 -21.57 -3.41
N GLU A 137 20.63 -20.74 -2.38
CA GLU A 137 19.31 -20.29 -1.90
C GLU A 137 18.86 -18.97 -2.52
N LEU A 138 19.76 -18.27 -3.23
CA LEU A 138 19.54 -16.90 -3.68
C LEU A 138 18.31 -16.75 -4.59
N ALA A 139 18.16 -17.62 -5.59
CA ALA A 139 17.04 -17.59 -6.53
C ALA A 139 15.68 -17.75 -5.82
N GLU A 140 15.60 -18.68 -4.86
CA GLU A 140 14.41 -18.93 -4.06
C GLU A 140 14.12 -17.75 -3.13
N ALA A 141 15.15 -17.22 -2.46
CA ALA A 141 14.99 -16.11 -1.53
C ALA A 141 14.46 -14.83 -2.21
N ILE A 142 14.95 -14.49 -3.41
CA ILE A 142 14.39 -13.37 -4.18
C ILE A 142 12.93 -13.65 -4.55
N SER A 143 12.62 -14.85 -5.06
CA SER A 143 11.24 -15.23 -5.44
C SER A 143 10.27 -15.15 -4.24
N MET A 144 10.73 -15.59 -3.08
CA MET A 144 10.00 -15.48 -1.81
C MET A 144 9.82 -14.03 -1.39
N ALA A 145 10.82 -13.16 -1.57
CA ALA A 145 10.68 -11.74 -1.24
C ALA A 145 9.61 -11.05 -2.07
N PHE A 146 9.57 -11.27 -3.37
CA PHE A 146 8.51 -10.73 -4.22
C PHE A 146 7.12 -11.25 -3.79
N LYS A 147 7.02 -12.55 -3.50
CA LYS A 147 5.78 -13.14 -2.97
C LYS A 147 5.36 -12.48 -1.66
N ILE A 148 6.24 -12.37 -0.68
CA ILE A 148 5.95 -11.81 0.64
C ILE A 148 5.60 -10.32 0.52
N ALA A 149 6.35 -9.55 -0.27
CA ALA A 149 6.09 -8.13 -0.46
C ALA A 149 4.69 -7.85 -1.00
N ALA A 150 4.21 -8.73 -1.88
CA ALA A 150 2.94 -8.64 -2.57
C ALA A 150 1.74 -9.27 -1.82
N SER A 151 1.93 -10.37 -1.09
CA SER A 151 0.83 -11.19 -0.57
C SER A 151 0.13 -10.59 0.65
N GLY A 152 -1.18 -10.89 0.82
CA GLY A 152 -1.96 -10.44 1.96
C GLY A 152 -2.00 -8.92 2.09
N ARG A 153 -1.61 -8.37 3.25
CA ARG A 153 -1.29 -6.95 3.39
C ARG A 153 0.09 -6.68 2.77
N PRO A 154 0.20 -5.91 1.67
CA PRO A 154 1.49 -5.67 1.03
C PRO A 154 2.43 -4.85 1.94
N GLY A 155 3.73 -4.93 1.69
CA GLY A 155 4.72 -4.22 2.48
C GLY A 155 6.15 -4.49 2.03
N PRO A 156 7.13 -3.78 2.60
CA PRO A 156 8.52 -3.91 2.20
C PRO A 156 9.14 -5.20 2.73
N VAL A 157 10.01 -5.81 1.93
CA VAL A 157 10.88 -6.93 2.28
C VAL A 157 12.33 -6.52 2.05
N ALA A 158 13.23 -6.84 2.98
CA ALA A 158 14.64 -6.52 2.86
C ALA A 158 15.49 -7.80 2.76
N ILE A 159 16.38 -7.84 1.77
CA ILE A 159 17.37 -8.90 1.59
C ILE A 159 18.76 -8.29 1.59
N ALA A 160 19.59 -8.72 2.53
CA ALA A 160 21.01 -8.44 2.54
C ALA A 160 21.76 -9.45 1.65
N LEU A 161 22.67 -8.92 0.83
CA LEU A 161 23.40 -9.63 -0.23
C LEU A 161 24.90 -9.52 0.05
N PRO A 162 25.52 -10.47 0.77
CA PRO A 162 26.97 -10.49 0.98
C PRO A 162 27.74 -10.50 -0.34
N GLU A 163 28.83 -9.74 -0.40
CA GLU A 163 29.58 -9.56 -1.64
C GLU A 163 30.24 -10.85 -2.16
N ASP A 164 30.55 -11.80 -1.29
CA ASP A 164 31.04 -13.13 -1.65
C ASP A 164 29.93 -14.00 -2.25
N MET A 165 28.70 -13.91 -1.73
CA MET A 165 27.52 -14.59 -2.32
C MET A 165 27.20 -14.05 -3.72
N LEU A 166 27.36 -12.74 -3.94
CA LEU A 166 27.13 -12.13 -5.25
C LEU A 166 28.19 -12.52 -6.30
N ARG A 167 29.39 -12.91 -5.87
CA ARG A 167 30.49 -13.34 -6.76
C ARG A 167 30.56 -14.86 -6.91
N ALA A 168 29.95 -15.61 -5.99
CA ALA A 168 29.93 -17.07 -6.03
C ALA A 168 29.16 -17.60 -7.23
N ASP A 169 29.66 -18.69 -7.80
CA ASP A 169 29.08 -19.42 -8.92
C ASP A 169 28.16 -20.54 -8.41
N THR A 170 27.00 -20.72 -9.03
CA THR A 170 26.15 -21.88 -8.80
C THR A 170 25.43 -22.36 -10.06
N THR A 171 25.04 -23.63 -10.05
CA THR A 171 24.12 -24.23 -11.02
C THR A 171 22.65 -24.15 -10.58
N ASN A 172 22.35 -23.86 -9.31
CA ASN A 172 21.00 -23.65 -8.81
C ASN A 172 20.51 -22.21 -9.07
N ALA A 173 20.47 -21.85 -10.35
CA ALA A 173 20.27 -20.48 -10.79
C ALA A 173 18.89 -20.23 -11.44
N ASP A 174 18.01 -21.23 -11.45
CA ASP A 174 16.70 -21.12 -12.09
C ASP A 174 15.73 -20.35 -11.19
N VAL A 175 15.35 -19.15 -11.62
CA VAL A 175 14.37 -18.31 -10.92
C VAL A 175 12.97 -18.63 -11.41
N THR A 176 12.05 -18.91 -10.49
CA THR A 176 10.64 -19.14 -10.80
C THR A 176 9.75 -18.23 -9.96
N PRO A 177 9.09 -17.23 -10.58
CA PRO A 177 8.13 -16.40 -9.88
C PRO A 177 7.05 -17.22 -9.19
N MET A 178 6.82 -16.94 -7.92
CA MET A 178 5.77 -17.61 -7.15
C MET A 178 4.40 -16.96 -7.37
N MET A 179 3.35 -17.77 -7.36
CA MET A 179 1.98 -17.28 -7.41
C MET A 179 1.65 -16.44 -6.15
N ILE A 180 1.06 -15.27 -6.38
CA ILE A 180 0.57 -14.37 -5.32
C ILE A 180 -0.93 -14.60 -5.16
N GLU A 181 -1.31 -15.18 -4.01
CA GLU A 181 -2.71 -15.44 -3.69
C GLU A 181 -3.42 -14.17 -3.22
N ARG A 182 -4.71 -14.04 -3.58
CA ARG A 182 -5.58 -12.96 -3.10
C ARG A 182 -6.68 -13.55 -2.23
N ALA A 183 -6.89 -12.95 -1.06
CA ALA A 183 -7.97 -13.35 -0.17
C ALA A 183 -9.33 -13.12 -0.85
N THR A 184 -10.16 -14.15 -0.89
CA THR A 184 -11.47 -14.12 -1.56
C THR A 184 -12.56 -14.37 -0.52
N PRO A 185 -13.57 -13.49 -0.40
CA PRO A 185 -14.68 -13.73 0.52
C PRO A 185 -15.55 -14.89 0.06
N THR A 186 -16.13 -15.60 1.02
CA THR A 186 -17.15 -16.63 0.81
C THR A 186 -18.51 -16.00 0.49
N SER A 187 -19.45 -16.78 -0.06
CA SER A 187 -20.83 -16.33 -0.29
C SER A 187 -21.49 -15.85 1.01
N ASP A 188 -21.30 -16.58 2.10
CA ASP A 188 -21.92 -16.27 3.40
C ASP A 188 -21.37 -14.96 3.98
N GLU A 189 -20.07 -14.67 3.76
CA GLU A 189 -19.46 -13.39 4.14
C GLU A 189 -20.02 -12.23 3.29
N LEU A 190 -20.24 -12.44 1.99
CA LEU A 190 -20.86 -11.44 1.11
C LEU A 190 -22.32 -11.17 1.51
N ASP A 191 -23.09 -12.22 1.78
CA ASP A 191 -24.47 -12.11 2.25
C ASP A 191 -24.54 -11.38 3.61
N ALA A 192 -23.58 -11.62 4.52
CA ALA A 192 -23.50 -10.91 5.78
C ALA A 192 -23.20 -9.41 5.61
N ILE A 193 -22.34 -9.04 4.66
CA ILE A 193 -22.08 -7.62 4.31
C ILE A 193 -23.38 -6.97 3.82
N ILE A 194 -24.07 -7.60 2.86
CA ILE A 194 -25.31 -7.09 2.28
C ILE A 194 -26.43 -6.99 3.33
N ALA A 195 -26.56 -7.98 4.20
CA ALA A 195 -27.53 -7.97 5.29
C ALA A 195 -27.27 -6.81 6.27
N ALA A 196 -26.01 -6.56 6.62
CA ALA A 196 -25.65 -5.42 7.48
C ALA A 196 -26.01 -4.08 6.82
N ILE A 197 -25.70 -3.91 5.53
CA ILE A 197 -26.02 -2.68 4.77
C ILE A 197 -27.54 -2.50 4.61
N ALA A 198 -28.29 -3.58 4.42
CA ALA A 198 -29.74 -3.55 4.27
C ALA A 198 -30.46 -3.06 5.54
N ASP A 199 -29.93 -3.41 6.71
CA ASP A 199 -30.48 -3.07 8.02
C ASP A 199 -30.11 -1.65 8.49
N ALA A 200 -29.10 -1.03 7.88
CA ALA A 200 -28.60 0.29 8.24
C ALA A 200 -29.41 1.44 7.61
N GLU A 201 -29.67 2.49 8.40
CA GLU A 201 -30.27 3.74 7.93
C GLU A 201 -29.23 4.78 7.53
N ARG A 202 -28.05 4.76 8.18
CA ARG A 202 -26.95 5.73 7.98
C ARG A 202 -25.60 5.02 7.76
N PRO A 203 -25.47 4.14 6.76
CA PRO A 203 -24.21 3.47 6.49
C PRO A 203 -23.18 4.42 5.86
N VAL A 204 -21.90 4.13 6.06
CA VAL A 204 -20.79 4.75 5.33
C VAL A 204 -19.73 3.70 4.99
N ILE A 205 -19.19 3.76 3.76
CA ILE A 205 -17.98 3.00 3.38
C ILE A 205 -16.77 3.88 3.63
N ILE A 206 -15.76 3.36 4.34
CA ILE A 206 -14.43 3.96 4.40
C ILE A 206 -13.48 3.05 3.63
N ALA A 207 -13.07 3.49 2.44
CA ALA A 207 -12.29 2.70 1.50
C ALA A 207 -10.83 3.14 1.47
N GLY A 208 -9.91 2.17 1.44
CA GLY A 208 -8.48 2.43 1.33
C GLY A 208 -7.66 1.15 1.16
N GLY A 209 -6.37 1.24 1.49
CA GLY A 209 -5.44 0.13 1.26
C GLY A 209 -4.96 0.05 -0.20
N GLY A 210 -4.04 -0.88 -0.47
CA GLY A 210 -3.44 -1.04 -1.80
C GLY A 210 -4.20 -2.01 -2.72
N ARG A 211 -3.71 -2.16 -3.96
CA ARG A 211 -4.15 -3.14 -4.97
C ARG A 211 -5.52 -2.91 -5.62
N TRP A 212 -5.96 -1.65 -5.62
CA TRP A 212 -7.14 -1.21 -6.36
C TRP A 212 -6.86 -1.16 -7.87
N THR A 213 -7.50 -2.06 -8.63
CA THR A 213 -7.53 -1.97 -10.10
C THR A 213 -8.51 -0.88 -10.54
N LEU A 214 -8.38 -0.39 -11.78
CA LEU A 214 -9.34 0.57 -12.34
C LEU A 214 -10.78 0.00 -12.33
N ASP A 215 -10.94 -1.27 -12.70
CA ASP A 215 -12.22 -1.96 -12.67
C ASP A 215 -12.80 -2.03 -11.25
N ALA A 216 -11.98 -2.31 -10.24
CA ALA A 216 -12.45 -2.38 -8.86
C ALA A 216 -12.89 -1.01 -8.30
N ARG A 217 -12.24 0.07 -8.73
CA ARG A 217 -12.64 1.45 -8.37
C ARG A 217 -13.99 1.80 -9.04
N ALA A 218 -14.17 1.38 -10.29
CA ALA A 218 -15.44 1.52 -11.00
C ALA A 218 -16.55 0.68 -10.33
N ASP A 219 -16.26 -0.57 -9.97
CA ASP A 219 -17.17 -1.46 -9.25
C ASP A 219 -17.56 -0.88 -7.88
N LEU A 220 -16.62 -0.29 -7.14
CA LEU A 220 -16.92 0.42 -5.88
C LEU A 220 -17.89 1.58 -6.11
N THR A 221 -17.61 2.40 -7.12
CA THR A 221 -18.43 3.56 -7.44
C THR A 221 -19.84 3.13 -7.82
N ALA A 222 -19.97 2.17 -8.75
CA ALA A 222 -21.25 1.64 -9.21
C ALA A 222 -22.05 0.98 -8.07
N PHE A 223 -21.39 0.17 -7.24
CA PHE A 223 -22.02 -0.47 -6.09
C PHE A 223 -22.54 0.56 -5.07
N ALA A 224 -21.73 1.58 -4.76
CA ALA A 224 -22.10 2.62 -3.81
C ALA A 224 -23.23 3.51 -4.34
N GLU A 225 -23.17 3.92 -5.61
CA GLU A 225 -24.24 4.69 -6.26
C GLU A 225 -25.55 3.91 -6.34
N HIS A 226 -25.50 2.64 -6.71
CA HIS A 226 -26.69 1.79 -6.82
C HIS A 226 -27.41 1.60 -5.48
N ASN A 227 -26.64 1.57 -4.38
CA ASN A 227 -27.15 1.25 -3.05
C ASN A 227 -27.29 2.47 -2.13
N ASP A 228 -27.12 3.69 -2.65
CA ASP A 228 -27.18 4.95 -1.91
C ASP A 228 -26.19 5.00 -0.72
N LEU A 229 -24.91 4.66 -0.94
CA LEU A 229 -23.89 4.55 0.11
C LEU A 229 -22.87 5.69 0.01
N PRO A 230 -22.75 6.60 1.01
CA PRO A 230 -21.65 7.55 1.03
C PRO A 230 -20.31 6.84 1.22
N VAL A 231 -19.29 7.32 0.52
CA VAL A 231 -17.93 6.78 0.54
C VAL A 231 -16.95 7.85 1.01
N LEU A 232 -16.11 7.47 1.97
CA LEU A 232 -14.95 8.22 2.42
C LEU A 232 -13.69 7.51 1.93
N ALA A 233 -12.76 8.27 1.37
CA ALA A 233 -11.40 7.78 1.17
C ALA A 233 -10.66 7.77 2.53
N ALA A 234 -9.96 6.69 2.84
CA ALA A 234 -9.04 6.69 3.97
C ALA A 234 -7.82 7.57 3.67
N TRP A 235 -7.14 8.01 4.72
CA TRP A 235 -5.95 8.85 4.61
C TRP A 235 -4.94 8.33 3.58
N ARG A 236 -4.57 9.17 2.59
CA ARG A 236 -3.67 8.84 1.46
C ARG A 236 -4.21 7.86 0.40
N PHE A 237 -5.52 7.66 0.32
CA PHE A 237 -6.17 6.81 -0.69
C PHE A 237 -7.27 7.57 -1.47
N HIS A 238 -7.05 8.85 -1.76
CA HIS A 238 -8.00 9.72 -2.47
C HIS A 238 -8.38 9.25 -3.87
N ASP A 239 -7.63 8.33 -4.45
CA ASP A 239 -7.82 7.82 -5.80
C ASP A 239 -8.68 6.54 -5.84
N VAL A 240 -9.14 6.05 -4.69
CA VAL A 240 -9.96 4.83 -4.58
C VAL A 240 -11.36 4.98 -5.22
N VAL A 241 -11.83 6.22 -5.34
CA VAL A 241 -13.14 6.59 -5.89
C VAL A 241 -13.01 7.92 -6.63
N ASP A 242 -13.84 8.15 -7.64
CA ASP A 242 -13.90 9.47 -8.29
C ASP A 242 -14.45 10.52 -7.32
N ASN A 243 -13.66 11.55 -7.04
CA ASN A 243 -14.03 12.64 -6.14
C ASN A 243 -15.21 13.48 -6.65
N LEU A 244 -15.53 13.38 -7.94
CA LEU A 244 -16.69 14.03 -8.57
C LEU A 244 -17.98 13.23 -8.42
N SER A 245 -17.92 11.94 -8.08
CA SER A 245 -19.11 11.10 -7.88
C SER A 245 -20.00 11.63 -6.75
N ASP A 246 -21.31 11.42 -6.88
CA ASP A 246 -22.32 11.85 -5.92
C ASP A 246 -22.22 11.10 -4.59
N ILE A 247 -21.55 9.96 -4.54
CA ILE A 247 -21.31 9.22 -3.29
C ILE A 247 -20.06 9.67 -2.54
N TYR A 248 -19.15 10.44 -3.16
CA TYR A 248 -17.89 10.82 -2.51
C TYR A 248 -18.11 11.91 -1.45
N CYS A 249 -17.83 11.58 -0.20
CA CYS A 249 -18.06 12.44 0.96
C CYS A 249 -16.75 12.94 1.62
N GLY A 250 -15.61 12.78 0.95
CA GLY A 250 -14.32 13.34 1.36
C GLY A 250 -13.32 12.32 1.90
N GLU A 251 -12.26 12.82 2.52
CA GLU A 251 -11.17 12.02 3.07
C GLU A 251 -11.21 11.97 4.61
N ALA A 252 -11.18 10.77 5.16
CA ALA A 252 -10.92 10.51 6.56
C ALA A 252 -9.40 10.59 6.84
N GLY A 253 -8.86 11.82 6.93
CA GLY A 253 -7.43 12.11 7.08
C GLY A 253 -7.07 13.16 8.14
N LEU A 254 -5.86 13.74 8.05
CA LEU A 254 -5.27 14.62 9.08
C LEU A 254 -6.14 15.84 9.40
N ALA A 255 -6.53 16.56 8.35
CA ALA A 255 -7.27 17.81 8.44
C ALA A 255 -8.76 17.57 8.14
N MET A 256 -9.32 16.49 8.71
CA MET A 256 -10.67 16.03 8.43
C MET A 256 -11.71 17.15 8.66
N PRO A 257 -12.43 17.60 7.60
CA PRO A 257 -13.50 18.58 7.73
C PRO A 257 -14.62 18.09 8.64
N GLN A 258 -15.35 19.02 9.27
CA GLN A 258 -16.45 18.66 10.19
C GLN A 258 -17.51 17.77 9.52
N ALA A 259 -17.86 18.04 8.25
CA ALA A 259 -18.81 17.21 7.50
C ALA A 259 -18.36 15.74 7.38
N VAL A 260 -17.06 15.49 7.22
CA VAL A 260 -16.51 14.13 7.15
C VAL A 260 -16.53 13.48 8.53
N ARG A 261 -16.16 14.23 9.58
CA ARG A 261 -16.26 13.76 10.98
C ARG A 261 -17.70 13.36 11.33
N ASP A 262 -18.66 14.21 11.00
CA ASP A 262 -20.09 13.98 11.22
C ASP A 262 -20.60 12.76 10.45
N THR A 263 -20.04 12.48 9.28
CA THR A 263 -20.37 11.27 8.51
C THR A 263 -19.96 10.01 9.28
N ILE A 264 -18.80 10.01 9.95
CA ILE A 264 -18.32 8.86 10.74
C ILE A 264 -19.07 8.75 12.08
N THR A 265 -19.24 9.87 12.79
CA THR A 265 -19.81 9.87 14.15
C THR A 265 -21.32 9.66 14.17
N GLN A 266 -22.05 10.04 13.11
CA GLN A 266 -23.52 9.89 13.04
C GLN A 266 -23.95 8.62 12.28
N ALA A 267 -23.00 7.90 11.67
CA ALA A 267 -23.29 6.62 11.02
C ALA A 267 -23.81 5.60 12.04
N ASP A 268 -24.67 4.69 11.62
CA ASP A 268 -25.06 3.50 12.39
C ASP A 268 -24.31 2.23 11.93
N LEU A 269 -23.71 2.28 10.74
CA LEU A 269 -22.87 1.23 10.17
C LEU A 269 -21.64 1.84 9.49
N ILE A 270 -20.47 1.33 9.83
CA ILE A 270 -19.21 1.63 9.13
C ILE A 270 -18.72 0.37 8.42
N VAL A 271 -18.57 0.46 7.10
CA VAL A 271 -17.96 -0.56 6.26
C VAL A 271 -16.51 -0.16 5.98
N GLY A 272 -15.57 -0.69 6.76
CA GLY A 272 -14.14 -0.50 6.53
C GLY A 272 -13.64 -1.44 5.43
N LEU A 273 -13.38 -0.91 4.24
CA LEU A 273 -12.99 -1.68 3.06
C LEU A 273 -11.50 -1.49 2.74
N GLY A 274 -10.69 -2.50 3.08
CA GLY A 274 -9.24 -2.49 2.86
C GLY A 274 -8.45 -1.60 3.83
N ILE A 275 -9.14 -1.00 4.81
CA ILE A 275 -8.53 -0.05 5.74
C ILE A 275 -8.01 -0.71 7.01
N ARG A 276 -7.08 0.00 7.66
CA ARG A 276 -6.83 -0.14 9.10
C ARG A 276 -7.50 1.05 9.79
N PHE A 277 -8.10 0.82 10.94
CA PHE A 277 -8.62 1.89 11.80
C PHE A 277 -7.47 2.57 12.59
N GLY A 278 -6.55 3.18 11.85
CA GLY A 278 -5.38 3.89 12.38
C GLY A 278 -5.71 5.31 12.82
N GLU A 279 -4.76 5.91 13.55
CA GLU A 279 -4.87 7.24 14.17
C GLU A 279 -5.50 8.30 13.26
N MET A 280 -5.02 8.41 12.03
CA MET A 280 -5.40 9.48 11.10
C MET A 280 -6.86 9.34 10.63
N THR A 281 -7.27 8.12 10.30
CA THR A 281 -8.65 7.82 9.85
C THR A 281 -9.66 7.98 10.98
N THR A 282 -9.24 7.79 12.23
CA THR A 282 -10.12 7.80 13.41
C THR A 282 -9.96 9.06 14.27
N ALA A 283 -9.18 10.03 13.80
CA ALA A 283 -8.75 11.24 14.52
C ALA A 283 -8.27 10.95 15.95
N GLY A 284 -7.24 10.11 16.08
CA GLY A 284 -6.72 9.68 17.38
C GLY A 284 -7.68 8.77 18.13
N TRP A 285 -8.43 7.93 17.41
CA TRP A 285 -9.43 7.01 17.95
C TRP A 285 -10.59 7.68 18.69
N THR A 286 -10.87 8.95 18.41
CA THR A 286 -11.91 9.74 19.08
C THR A 286 -13.24 9.78 18.34
N LEU A 287 -13.28 9.37 17.05
CA LEU A 287 -14.50 9.42 16.23
C LEU A 287 -15.46 8.25 16.48
N ILE A 288 -14.95 7.15 17.03
CA ILE A 288 -15.72 5.94 17.35
C ILE A 288 -15.37 5.61 18.80
N ASP A 289 -16.38 5.52 19.64
CA ASP A 289 -16.21 5.15 21.05
C ASP A 289 -15.85 3.65 21.15
N LEU A 290 -14.78 3.33 21.87
CA LEU A 290 -14.31 1.96 22.08
C LEU A 290 -15.00 1.27 23.26
N ASP A 291 -15.46 2.04 24.24
CA ASP A 291 -16.08 1.54 25.45
C ASP A 291 -17.59 1.33 25.23
N GLU A 292 -18.23 2.26 24.50
CA GLU A 292 -19.65 2.23 24.17
C GLU A 292 -19.87 2.45 22.66
N PRO A 293 -19.48 1.48 21.80
CA PRO A 293 -19.61 1.64 20.35
C PRO A 293 -21.08 1.76 19.95
N THR A 294 -21.42 2.86 19.30
CA THR A 294 -22.78 3.11 18.79
C THR A 294 -22.97 2.63 17.34
N GLN A 295 -21.85 2.50 16.62
CA GLN A 295 -21.81 2.06 15.24
C GLN A 295 -21.53 0.57 15.16
N ARG A 296 -22.24 -0.13 14.29
CA ARG A 296 -21.85 -1.47 13.85
C ARG A 296 -20.68 -1.36 12.89
N ILE A 297 -19.78 -2.34 12.91
CA ILE A 297 -18.59 -2.36 12.05
C ILE A 297 -18.56 -3.64 11.21
N VAL A 298 -18.55 -3.44 9.89
CA VAL A 298 -18.15 -4.44 8.91
C VAL A 298 -16.70 -4.14 8.54
N HIS A 299 -15.77 -5.05 8.81
CA HIS A 299 -14.35 -4.87 8.51
C HIS A 299 -13.89 -5.90 7.47
N ILE A 300 -13.51 -5.40 6.30
CA ILE A 300 -13.02 -6.19 5.17
C ILE A 300 -11.54 -5.88 5.01
N HIS A 301 -10.67 -6.89 5.15
CA HIS A 301 -9.22 -6.70 5.04
C HIS A 301 -8.53 -7.97 4.53
N PRO A 302 -7.48 -7.89 3.67
CA PRO A 302 -6.81 -9.07 3.11
C PRO A 302 -5.97 -9.86 4.14
N GLU A 303 -5.78 -9.31 5.34
CA GLU A 303 -5.02 -9.92 6.43
C GLU A 303 -5.90 -10.09 7.68
N ARG A 304 -6.11 -11.35 8.09
CA ARG A 304 -6.98 -11.71 9.23
C ARG A 304 -6.61 -11.02 10.53
N THR A 305 -5.33 -10.79 10.79
CA THR A 305 -4.84 -10.19 12.03
C THR A 305 -5.19 -8.71 12.19
N GLN A 306 -5.73 -8.06 11.14
CA GLN A 306 -6.23 -6.69 11.23
C GLN A 306 -7.71 -6.62 11.63
N LEU A 307 -8.48 -7.68 11.39
CA LEU A 307 -9.90 -7.74 11.72
C LEU A 307 -10.09 -7.71 13.23
N GLY A 308 -10.92 -6.79 13.74
CA GLY A 308 -11.14 -6.66 15.18
C GLY A 308 -9.93 -6.17 15.99
N ARG A 309 -8.83 -5.76 15.34
CA ARG A 309 -7.56 -5.44 16.03
C ARG A 309 -7.65 -4.22 16.94
N ILE A 310 -8.42 -3.21 16.52
CA ILE A 310 -8.59 -1.95 17.25
C ILE A 310 -10.04 -1.82 17.73
N TYR A 311 -10.99 -1.86 16.79
CA TYR A 311 -12.42 -1.78 17.10
C TYR A 311 -13.04 -3.17 17.04
N PRO A 312 -13.95 -3.52 17.98
CA PRO A 312 -14.80 -4.70 17.85
C PRO A 312 -15.49 -4.72 16.49
N THR A 313 -15.48 -5.87 15.83
CA THR A 313 -16.02 -6.03 14.47
C THR A 313 -17.21 -6.98 14.52
N ASP A 314 -18.38 -6.52 14.07
CA ASP A 314 -19.60 -7.34 13.99
C ASP A 314 -19.56 -8.33 12.83
N VAL A 315 -19.02 -7.89 11.68
CA VAL A 315 -18.84 -8.72 10.48
C VAL A 315 -17.41 -8.56 9.98
N GLY A 316 -16.57 -9.56 10.24
CA GLY A 316 -15.17 -9.59 9.81
C GLY A 316 -14.99 -10.46 8.58
N VAL A 317 -14.45 -9.89 7.50
CA VAL A 317 -14.24 -10.60 6.23
C VAL A 317 -12.77 -10.54 5.85
N CYS A 318 -12.14 -11.70 5.72
CA CYS A 318 -10.78 -11.80 5.21
C CYS A 318 -10.81 -11.81 3.68
N GLY A 319 -10.96 -10.63 3.10
CA GLY A 319 -11.08 -10.45 1.66
C GLY A 319 -10.17 -9.34 1.16
N ASP A 320 -9.58 -9.54 0.00
CA ASP A 320 -8.97 -8.46 -0.77
C ASP A 320 -10.07 -7.46 -1.17
N PRO A 321 -9.85 -6.14 -1.03
CA PRO A 321 -10.89 -5.14 -1.26
C PRO A 321 -11.41 -5.13 -2.71
N SER A 322 -10.53 -5.31 -3.70
CA SER A 322 -10.94 -5.36 -5.11
C SER A 322 -11.66 -6.64 -5.48
N VAL A 323 -11.24 -7.78 -4.91
CA VAL A 323 -11.94 -9.06 -5.12
C VAL A 323 -13.32 -9.01 -4.48
N THR A 324 -13.40 -8.49 -3.25
CA THR A 324 -14.67 -8.34 -2.52
C THR A 324 -15.64 -7.44 -3.26
N ILE A 325 -15.21 -6.25 -3.69
CA ILE A 325 -16.13 -5.33 -4.37
C ILE A 325 -16.58 -5.86 -5.73
N GLY A 326 -15.71 -6.55 -6.47
CA GLY A 326 -16.08 -7.20 -7.73
C GLY A 326 -17.12 -8.30 -7.55
N ALA A 327 -17.16 -8.96 -6.39
CA ALA A 327 -18.20 -9.92 -6.04
C ALA A 327 -19.51 -9.25 -5.58
N LEU A 328 -19.42 -8.08 -4.94
CA LEU A 328 -20.57 -7.30 -4.48
C LEU A 328 -21.25 -6.48 -5.58
N ARG A 329 -20.59 -6.19 -6.71
CA ARG A 329 -21.05 -5.21 -7.70
C ARG A 329 -22.47 -5.44 -8.25
N GLU A 330 -22.90 -6.70 -8.36
CA GLU A 330 -24.24 -7.07 -8.85
C GLU A 330 -25.27 -7.24 -7.72
N MET A 331 -24.83 -7.13 -6.46
CA MET A 331 -25.69 -7.28 -5.30
C MET A 331 -26.38 -5.95 -4.99
N SER A 332 -27.66 -6.03 -4.63
CA SER A 332 -28.48 -4.88 -4.27
C SER A 332 -29.09 -5.08 -2.89
N VAL A 333 -29.15 -4.01 -2.11
CA VAL A 333 -29.95 -3.96 -0.89
C VAL A 333 -31.34 -3.37 -1.18
N PRO A 334 -32.39 -3.71 -0.40
CA PRO A 334 -33.70 -3.08 -0.55
C PRO A 334 -33.61 -1.56 -0.50
N ALA A 335 -34.38 -0.88 -1.36
CA ALA A 335 -34.42 0.57 -1.38
C ALA A 335 -34.87 1.13 -0.02
N SER A 336 -34.18 2.16 0.47
CA SER A 336 -34.41 2.77 1.78
C SER A 336 -34.35 4.28 1.64
N GLU A 337 -35.46 4.96 1.96
CA GLU A 337 -35.53 6.43 1.91
C GLU A 337 -34.64 7.11 2.96
N PRO A 338 -34.53 6.60 4.21
CA PRO A 338 -33.54 7.10 5.18
C PRO A 338 -32.11 7.07 4.62
N ARG A 339 -31.70 5.95 4.00
CA ARG A 339 -30.35 5.79 3.46
C ARG A 339 -30.07 6.72 2.28
N ARG A 340 -31.01 6.84 1.34
CA ARG A 340 -30.92 7.81 0.22
C ARG A 340 -30.78 9.25 0.71
N THR A 341 -31.60 9.63 1.69
CA THR A 341 -31.56 10.96 2.32
C THR A 341 -30.23 11.19 3.02
N TRP A 342 -29.74 10.19 3.75
CA TRP A 342 -28.44 10.22 4.42
C TRP A 342 -27.31 10.46 3.42
N CYS A 343 -27.20 9.63 2.38
CA CYS A 343 -26.17 9.73 1.35
C CYS A 343 -26.14 11.12 0.70
N SER A 344 -27.30 11.58 0.22
CA SER A 344 -27.46 12.90 -0.41
C SER A 344 -27.07 14.04 0.53
N ALA A 345 -27.47 13.96 1.80
CA ALA A 345 -27.15 14.97 2.80
C ALA A 345 -25.65 15.00 3.15
N ARG A 346 -24.98 13.85 3.20
CA ARG A 346 -23.53 13.78 3.44
C ARG A 346 -22.72 14.37 2.28
N ARG A 347 -23.09 14.05 1.04
CA ARG A 347 -22.47 14.65 -0.15
C ARG A 347 -22.63 16.17 -0.15
N ALA A 348 -23.85 16.67 0.08
CA ALA A 348 -24.12 18.10 0.12
C ALA A 348 -23.31 18.82 1.22
N ALA A 349 -23.22 18.24 2.42
CA ALA A 349 -22.44 18.78 3.52
C ALA A 349 -20.93 18.81 3.21
N PHE A 350 -20.39 17.76 2.57
CA PHE A 350 -19.00 17.72 2.13
C PHE A 350 -18.70 18.79 1.07
N VAL A 351 -19.55 18.93 0.05
CA VAL A 351 -19.39 19.93 -1.02
C VAL A 351 -19.44 21.35 -0.45
N ASP A 352 -20.37 21.64 0.46
CA ASP A 352 -20.45 22.96 1.09
C ASP A 352 -19.24 23.22 2.00
N GLY A 353 -18.85 22.24 2.81
CA GLY A 353 -17.68 22.33 3.69
C GLY A 353 -16.33 22.41 2.96
N SER A 354 -16.27 22.04 1.68
CA SER A 354 -15.07 22.13 0.85
C SER A 354 -14.86 23.52 0.23
N ARG A 355 -15.77 24.47 0.45
CA ARG A 355 -15.64 25.86 -0.02
C ARG A 355 -14.64 26.61 0.84
N ILE A 356 -13.43 26.81 0.31
CA ILE A 356 -12.36 27.52 1.00
C ILE A 356 -12.66 29.03 1.01
N PRO A 357 -12.85 29.66 2.20
CA PRO A 357 -13.00 31.10 2.31
C PRO A 357 -11.68 31.82 1.98
N PRO A 358 -11.69 33.13 1.69
CA PRO A 358 -10.46 33.89 1.46
C PRO A 358 -9.45 33.70 2.60
N GLN A 359 -8.22 33.34 2.24
CA GLN A 359 -7.16 33.07 3.21
C GLN A 359 -6.33 34.34 3.48
N PRO A 360 -5.84 34.53 4.71
CA PRO A 360 -5.03 35.69 5.05
C PRO A 360 -3.63 35.60 4.40
N GLY A 361 -3.08 36.76 4.05
CA GLY A 361 -1.71 36.90 3.55
C GLY A 361 -1.64 37.28 2.06
N PRO A 362 -0.42 37.47 1.54
CA PRO A 362 -0.21 37.89 0.16
C PRO A 362 -0.45 36.78 -0.88
N LEU A 363 -0.56 35.52 -0.43
CA LEU A 363 -0.88 34.36 -1.27
C LEU A 363 -2.07 33.62 -0.67
N ASP A 364 -3.20 33.64 -1.36
CA ASP A 364 -4.37 32.86 -1.00
C ASP A 364 -4.24 31.44 -1.56
N MET A 365 -3.98 30.46 -0.69
CA MET A 365 -3.87 29.06 -1.10
C MET A 365 -5.19 28.49 -1.64
N GLY A 366 -6.34 29.03 -1.24
CA GLY A 366 -7.63 28.67 -1.80
C GLY A 366 -7.78 29.13 -3.25
N GLU A 367 -7.27 30.31 -3.60
CA GLU A 367 -7.18 30.74 -5.00
C GLU A 367 -6.22 29.88 -5.82
N ALA A 368 -5.06 29.53 -5.27
CA ALA A 368 -4.11 28.63 -5.92
C ALA A 368 -4.72 27.25 -6.22
N MET A 369 -5.43 26.65 -5.25
CA MET A 369 -6.12 25.37 -5.45
C MET A 369 -7.26 25.46 -6.46
N ARG A 370 -8.03 26.56 -6.46
CA ARG A 370 -9.07 26.82 -7.50
C ARG A 370 -8.46 26.93 -8.88
N TRP A 371 -7.32 27.61 -9.01
CA TRP A 371 -6.61 27.70 -10.28
C TRP A 371 -6.13 26.32 -10.75
N LEU A 372 -5.53 25.52 -9.86
CA LEU A 372 -5.11 24.15 -10.17
C LEU A 372 -6.30 23.29 -10.62
N GLN A 373 -7.42 23.32 -9.90
CA GLN A 373 -8.63 22.59 -10.26
C GLN A 373 -9.17 22.96 -11.65
N ALA A 374 -9.07 24.24 -12.03
CA ALA A 374 -9.57 24.73 -13.31
C ALA A 374 -8.61 24.50 -14.49
N ASN A 375 -7.31 24.29 -14.24
CA ASN A 375 -6.27 24.27 -15.28
C ASN A 375 -5.47 22.96 -15.37
N ALA A 376 -5.52 22.12 -14.35
CA ALA A 376 -4.80 20.85 -14.38
C ALA A 376 -5.51 19.85 -15.32
N PRO A 377 -4.75 19.02 -16.06
CA PRO A 377 -5.32 17.92 -16.84
C PRO A 377 -6.09 16.93 -15.96
N ALA A 378 -7.07 16.23 -16.53
CA ALA A 378 -7.86 15.24 -15.80
C ALA A 378 -7.03 14.02 -15.33
N ASP A 379 -5.93 13.72 -16.02
CA ASP A 379 -5.00 12.62 -15.77
C ASP A 379 -3.74 13.04 -15.00
N VAL A 380 -3.74 14.22 -14.40
CA VAL A 380 -2.61 14.73 -13.62
C VAL A 380 -2.37 13.88 -12.36
N ILE A 381 -1.09 13.60 -12.06
CA ILE A 381 -0.68 12.99 -10.80
C ILE A 381 -0.23 14.10 -9.85
N PHE A 382 -0.90 14.22 -8.71
CA PHE A 382 -0.48 15.12 -7.64
C PHE A 382 0.38 14.37 -6.62
N THR A 383 1.58 14.89 -6.35
CA THR A 383 2.46 14.41 -5.29
C THR A 383 2.64 15.52 -4.24
N ASN A 384 2.52 15.17 -2.96
CA ASN A 384 2.83 16.05 -1.84
C ASN A 384 3.66 15.29 -0.80
N GLY A 385 4.46 16.02 -0.02
CA GLY A 385 5.38 15.47 0.97
C GLY A 385 5.77 16.52 2.00
#